data_AF-A0A7K2NB08-F1
#
_entry.id   AF-A0A7K2NB08-F1
#
_cell.length_a   1.000
_cell.length_b   1.000
_cell.length_c   1.000
_cell.angle_alpha   90.00
_cell.angle_beta   90.00
_cell.angle_gamma   90.00
#
_symmetry.space_group_name_H-M   'P 1'
#
loop_
_entity.id
_entity.type
_entity.pdbx_description
1 polymer ?
#
loop_
_entity_poly.entity_id
_entity_poly.type
_entity_poly.pdbx_seq_one_letter_code
_entity_poly.pdbx_strand_id
1 'polypeptide(L)'
;MTIKRENLPDGGWADLRDPADISERLRRPIRAIQMKLAKDPAFAEVVKAAQAKGAQAVREMDEAAAAQVAAQMGDESAGLLDELNDRAILARVAGWSYGPEVTADALLDLPGPTYDRLKALCAAGALDGGPDFSASQAEDSPTVPSTA
;
A
#
# COMPACT_ATOMS: atom_id res chain seq x y z
N MET A 1 -1.66 -19.58 7.01
CA MET A 1 -0.34 -19.01 6.66
C MET A 1 0.18 -19.64 5.39
N THR A 2 -0.29 -19.10 4.28
CA THR A 2 0.21 -19.40 2.93
C THR A 2 1.41 -18.50 2.66
N ILE A 3 2.53 -19.10 2.24
CA ILE A 3 3.74 -18.38 1.88
C ILE A 3 4.02 -18.62 0.40
N LYS A 4 4.21 -17.55 -0.35
CA LYS A 4 4.58 -17.58 -1.77
C LYS A 4 5.96 -16.98 -1.97
N ARG A 5 6.86 -17.73 -2.59
CA ARG A 5 8.19 -17.23 -2.97
C ARG A 5 8.10 -16.45 -4.28
N GLU A 6 8.69 -15.26 -4.30
CA GLU A 6 8.85 -14.39 -5.46
C GLU A 6 10.32 -14.14 -5.74
N ASN A 7 10.72 -14.19 -7.00
CA ASN A 7 12.08 -13.84 -7.43
C ASN A 7 12.19 -12.33 -7.65
N LEU A 8 13.36 -11.79 -7.30
CA LEU A 8 13.67 -10.36 -7.38
C LEU A 8 14.66 -10.07 -8.52
N PRO A 9 14.74 -8.81 -8.98
CA PRO A 9 15.47 -8.46 -10.21
C PRO A 9 16.98 -8.72 -10.16
N ASP A 10 17.58 -8.69 -8.97
CA ASP A 10 19.00 -8.95 -8.72
C ASP A 10 19.34 -10.44 -8.52
N GLY A 11 18.36 -11.33 -8.71
CA GLY A 11 18.50 -12.78 -8.49
C GLY A 11 18.24 -13.22 -7.05
N GLY A 12 17.92 -12.31 -6.14
CA GLY A 12 17.44 -12.63 -4.81
C GLY A 12 16.00 -13.14 -4.80
N TRP A 13 15.50 -13.48 -3.61
CA TRP A 13 14.13 -13.95 -3.41
C TRP A 13 13.51 -13.38 -2.14
N ALA A 14 12.17 -13.30 -2.13
CA ALA A 14 11.38 -12.96 -0.96
C ALA A 14 10.19 -13.92 -0.81
N ASP A 15 9.95 -14.35 0.42
CA ASP A 15 8.82 -15.18 0.82
C ASP A 15 7.70 -14.27 1.35
N LEU A 16 6.57 -14.22 0.66
CA LEU A 16 5.46 -13.33 0.96
C LEU A 16 4.31 -14.07 1.63
N ARG A 17 3.81 -13.51 2.73
CA ARG A 17 2.56 -13.88 3.40
C ARG A 17 1.37 -13.46 2.54
N ASP A 18 0.31 -14.25 2.59
CA ASP A 18 -1.01 -13.82 2.13
C ASP A 18 -1.48 -12.60 2.95
N PRO A 19 -2.03 -11.54 2.32
CA PRO A 19 -2.62 -10.41 3.05
C PRO A 19 -3.64 -10.82 4.13
N ALA A 20 -4.40 -11.90 3.90
CA ALA A 20 -5.37 -12.44 4.85
C ALA A 20 -4.72 -12.98 6.13
N ASP A 21 -3.47 -13.45 6.05
CA ASP A 21 -2.71 -14.02 7.17
C ASP A 21 -1.97 -12.95 8.01
N ILE A 22 -2.03 -11.66 7.62
CA ILE A 22 -1.39 -10.57 8.39
C ILE A 22 -2.17 -10.30 9.68
N SER A 23 -1.51 -10.46 10.82
CA SER A 23 -2.12 -10.20 12.13
C SER A 23 -2.51 -8.72 12.34
N GLU A 24 -3.50 -8.47 13.20
CA GLU A 24 -3.91 -7.11 13.57
C GLU A 24 -2.78 -6.26 14.17
N ARG A 25 -1.80 -6.91 14.84
CA ARG A 25 -0.61 -6.21 15.35
C ARG A 25 0.19 -5.55 14.22
N LEU A 26 0.28 -6.20 13.07
CA LEU A 26 0.98 -5.69 11.89
C LEU A 26 0.11 -4.77 11.05
N ARG A 27 -1.22 -4.98 11.02
CA ARG A 27 -2.17 -4.13 10.27
C ARG A 27 -2.41 -2.77 10.91
N ARG A 28 -2.44 -2.67 12.25
CA ARG A 28 -2.76 -1.42 12.96
C ARG A 28 -1.84 -0.25 12.59
N PRO A 29 -0.50 -0.40 12.57
CA PRO A 29 0.39 0.68 12.14
C PRO A 29 0.13 1.14 10.69
N ILE A 30 -0.08 0.18 9.77
CA ILE A 30 -0.40 0.45 8.37
C ILE A 30 -1.69 1.29 8.28
N ARG A 31 -2.76 0.85 8.95
CA ARG A 31 -4.04 1.59 9.00
C ARG A 31 -3.90 2.99 9.59
N ALA A 32 -3.08 3.15 10.63
CA ALA A 32 -2.86 4.45 11.23
C ALA A 32 -2.20 5.42 10.25
N ILE A 33 -1.23 4.97 9.45
CA ILE A 33 -0.59 5.77 8.40
C ILE A 33 -1.58 6.09 7.28
N GLN A 34 -2.37 5.10 6.84
CA GLN A 34 -3.43 5.32 5.84
C GLN A 34 -4.44 6.38 6.29
N MET A 35 -4.85 6.36 7.57
CA MET A 35 -5.74 7.38 8.12
C MET A 35 -5.08 8.77 8.20
N LYS A 36 -3.76 8.86 8.35
CA LYS A 36 -3.05 10.15 8.28
C LYS A 36 -3.02 10.66 6.83
N LEU A 37 -2.65 9.80 5.89
CA LEU A 37 -2.66 10.12 4.46
C LEU A 37 -4.06 10.53 3.98
N ALA A 38 -5.11 9.82 4.40
CA ALA A 38 -6.49 10.15 4.03
C ALA A 38 -6.99 11.50 4.58
N LYS A 39 -6.32 12.08 5.59
CA LYS A 39 -6.64 13.41 6.10
C LYS A 39 -6.01 14.52 5.27
N ASP A 40 -5.01 14.21 4.46
CA ASP A 40 -4.41 15.17 3.54
C ASP A 40 -5.29 15.32 2.29
N PRO A 41 -5.89 16.51 2.05
CA PRO A 41 -6.71 16.75 0.88
C PRO A 41 -5.93 16.58 -0.44
N ALA A 42 -4.64 16.89 -0.45
CA ALA A 42 -3.82 16.74 -1.65
C ALA A 42 -3.63 15.26 -2.01
N PHE A 43 -3.33 14.43 -1.01
CA PHE A 43 -3.28 12.98 -1.18
C PHE A 43 -4.62 12.41 -1.66
N ALA A 44 -5.75 12.85 -1.09
CA ALA A 44 -7.07 12.37 -1.49
C ALA A 44 -7.38 12.66 -2.97
N GLU A 45 -7.04 13.85 -3.47
CA GLU A 45 -7.21 14.21 -4.88
C GLU A 45 -6.27 13.42 -5.80
N VAL A 46 -5.03 13.16 -5.37
CA VAL A 46 -4.09 12.29 -6.11
C VAL A 46 -4.64 10.87 -6.22
N VAL A 47 -5.13 10.28 -5.13
CA VAL A 47 -5.72 8.93 -5.13
C VAL A 47 -6.96 8.88 -6.02
N LYS A 48 -7.82 9.88 -5.94
CA LYS A 48 -9.03 9.98 -6.79
C LYS A 48 -8.68 10.11 -8.26
N ALA A 49 -7.68 10.92 -8.61
CA ALA A 49 -7.17 11.04 -9.98
C ALA A 49 -6.55 9.72 -10.48
N ALA A 50 -5.81 9.01 -9.62
CA ALA A 50 -5.23 7.71 -9.90
C ALA A 50 -6.30 6.62 -10.11
N GLN A 51 -7.34 6.59 -9.28
CA GLN A 51 -8.49 5.68 -9.42
C GLN A 51 -9.26 5.94 -10.72
N ALA A 52 -9.49 7.22 -11.07
CA ALA A 52 -10.19 7.60 -12.30
C ALA A 52 -9.40 7.22 -13.58
N LYS A 53 -8.06 7.28 -13.52
CA LYS A 53 -7.18 6.89 -14.64
C LYS A 53 -6.90 5.39 -14.70
N GLY A 54 -7.19 4.64 -13.62
CA GLY A 54 -6.94 3.22 -13.48
C GLY A 54 -5.49 2.90 -13.09
N ALA A 55 -5.28 1.76 -12.42
CA ALA A 55 -3.97 1.35 -11.87
C ALA A 55 -2.87 1.19 -12.94
N GLN A 56 -3.25 0.90 -14.19
CA GLN A 56 -2.34 0.82 -15.34
C GLN A 56 -1.72 2.19 -15.67
N ALA A 57 -2.53 3.26 -15.69
CA ALA A 57 -2.07 4.61 -15.99
C ALA A 57 -1.15 5.19 -14.91
N VAL A 58 -1.27 4.71 -13.67
CA VAL A 58 -0.36 5.09 -12.57
C VAL A 58 0.99 4.38 -12.70
N ARG A 59 1.01 3.12 -13.18
CA ARG A 59 2.25 2.37 -13.41
C ARG A 59 3.06 2.87 -14.60
N GLU A 60 2.37 3.42 -15.59
CA GLU A 60 2.97 4.01 -16.80
C GLU A 60 3.23 5.52 -16.64
N MET A 61 3.05 6.05 -15.43
CA MET A 61 3.28 7.45 -15.15
C MET A 61 4.77 7.77 -15.29
N ASP A 62 5.09 8.78 -16.10
CA ASP A 62 6.48 9.20 -16.29
C ASP A 62 7.04 9.90 -15.04
N GLU A 63 8.38 10.03 -15.00
CA GLU A 63 9.10 10.61 -13.87
C GLU A 63 8.68 12.07 -13.58
N ALA A 64 8.29 12.83 -14.63
CA ALA A 64 7.83 14.20 -14.49
C ALA A 64 6.45 14.27 -13.81
N ALA A 65 5.52 13.40 -14.18
CA ALA A 65 4.22 13.27 -13.55
C ALA A 65 4.33 12.72 -12.12
N ALA A 66 5.27 11.79 -11.86
CA ALA A 66 5.58 11.34 -10.51
C ALA A 66 6.11 12.47 -9.62
N ALA A 67 7.04 13.29 -10.14
CA ALA A 67 7.54 14.46 -9.44
C ALA A 67 6.44 15.50 -9.19
N GLN A 68 5.52 15.70 -10.13
CA GLN A 68 4.39 16.62 -9.97
C GLN A 68 3.40 16.14 -8.90
N VAL A 69 3.12 14.84 -8.85
CA VAL A 69 2.28 14.22 -7.81
C VAL A 69 2.94 14.38 -6.44
N ALA A 70 4.25 14.10 -6.34
CA ALA A 70 5.00 14.30 -5.10
C ALA A 70 4.99 15.76 -4.64
N ALA A 71 5.20 16.71 -5.57
CA ALA A 71 5.14 18.13 -5.28
C ALA A 71 3.74 18.61 -4.84
N GLN A 72 2.67 17.98 -5.35
CA GLN A 72 1.29 18.27 -4.92
C GLN A 72 0.98 17.71 -3.54
N MET A 73 1.47 16.51 -3.22
CA MET A 73 1.29 15.87 -1.91
C MET A 73 2.03 16.57 -0.77
N GLY A 74 3.18 17.18 -1.06
CA GLY A 74 4.05 17.78 -0.05
C GLY A 74 4.88 16.75 0.73
N ASP A 75 5.95 17.25 1.36
CA ASP A 75 7.00 16.42 1.97
C ASP A 75 6.50 15.49 3.08
N GLU A 76 5.51 15.93 3.87
CA GLU A 76 4.94 15.13 4.96
C GLU A 76 4.23 13.88 4.42
N SER A 77 3.37 14.04 3.42
CA SER A 77 2.60 12.94 2.84
C SER A 77 3.49 12.02 2.00
N ALA A 78 4.54 12.56 1.36
CA ALA A 78 5.58 11.75 0.73
C ALA A 78 6.29 10.84 1.75
N GLY A 79 6.72 11.39 2.90
CA GLY A 79 7.33 10.60 3.97
C GLY A 79 6.40 9.55 4.56
N LEU A 80 5.10 9.87 4.70
CA LEU A 80 4.08 8.90 5.14
C LEU A 80 3.85 7.78 4.12
N LEU A 81 3.97 8.05 2.82
CA LEU A 81 3.89 7.02 1.78
C LEU A 81 5.07 6.06 1.85
N ASP A 82 6.28 6.58 2.06
CA ASP A 82 7.47 5.73 2.23
C ASP A 82 7.34 4.88 3.49
N GLU A 83 6.91 5.46 4.62
CA GLU A 83 6.63 4.69 5.83
C GLU A 83 5.53 3.63 5.58
N LEU A 84 4.47 3.97 4.84
CA LEU A 84 3.41 3.02 4.50
C LEU A 84 3.96 1.82 3.73
N ASN A 85 4.81 2.07 2.74
CA ASN A 85 5.44 1.06 1.91
C ASN A 85 6.34 0.13 2.74
N ASP A 86 7.20 0.70 3.59
CA ASP A 86 8.08 -0.08 4.47
C ASP A 86 7.28 -0.96 5.42
N ARG A 87 6.23 -0.42 6.04
CA ARG A 87 5.35 -1.18 6.93
C ARG A 87 4.61 -2.29 6.19
N ALA A 88 4.17 -2.04 4.96
CA ALA A 88 3.54 -3.06 4.13
C ALA A 88 4.53 -4.20 3.83
N ILE A 89 5.78 -3.88 3.47
CA ILE A 89 6.84 -4.87 3.23
C ILE A 89 7.15 -5.65 4.50
N LEU A 90 7.38 -4.99 5.64
CA LEU A 90 7.67 -5.64 6.92
C LEU A 90 6.54 -6.58 7.38
N ALA A 91 5.29 -6.22 7.10
CA ALA A 91 4.14 -7.07 7.40
C ALA A 91 4.02 -8.27 6.44
N ARG A 92 4.29 -8.05 5.15
CA ARG A 92 4.11 -9.03 4.07
C ARG A 92 5.27 -10.02 3.94
N VAL A 93 6.52 -9.59 4.11
CA VAL A 93 7.70 -10.44 3.88
C VAL A 93 7.97 -11.28 5.13
N ALA A 94 7.95 -12.60 4.95
CA ALA A 94 8.26 -13.58 5.99
C ALA A 94 9.74 -13.93 6.07
N GLY A 95 10.45 -13.84 4.94
CA GLY A 95 11.87 -14.06 4.82
C GLY A 95 12.37 -13.68 3.44
N TRP A 96 13.68 -13.56 3.29
CA TRP A 96 14.33 -13.15 2.04
C TRP A 96 15.78 -13.62 1.97
N SER A 97 16.43 -13.41 0.82
CA SER A 97 17.85 -13.77 0.61
C SER A 97 18.87 -12.77 1.13
N TYR A 98 18.46 -11.56 1.56
CA TYR A 98 19.38 -10.45 1.84
C TYR A 98 19.90 -10.38 3.27
N GLY A 99 19.45 -11.29 4.13
CA GLY A 99 19.88 -11.32 5.52
C GLY A 99 19.03 -12.24 6.38
N PRO A 100 19.36 -12.36 7.68
CA PRO A 100 18.65 -13.22 8.61
C PRO A 100 17.26 -12.66 8.98
N GLU A 101 17.08 -11.35 8.94
CA GLU A 101 15.86 -10.67 9.36
C GLU A 101 15.43 -9.61 8.35
N VAL A 102 14.14 -9.31 8.30
CA VAL A 102 13.56 -8.21 7.52
C VAL A 102 13.31 -7.05 8.47
N THR A 103 14.13 -6.00 8.38
CA THR A 103 14.07 -4.82 9.24
C THR A 103 13.96 -3.55 8.40
N ALA A 104 13.51 -2.44 8.99
CA ALA A 104 13.44 -1.17 8.29
C ALA A 104 14.81 -0.73 7.76
N ASP A 105 15.86 -0.87 8.58
CA ASP A 105 17.23 -0.54 8.18
C ASP A 105 17.69 -1.39 6.98
N ALA A 106 17.41 -2.69 6.99
CA ALA A 106 17.79 -3.57 5.89
C ALA A 106 17.04 -3.27 4.58
N LEU A 107 15.88 -2.60 4.62
CA LEU A 107 15.19 -2.13 3.42
C LEU A 107 15.93 -0.96 2.75
N LEU A 108 16.56 -0.09 3.55
CA LEU A 108 17.31 1.06 3.05
C LEU A 108 18.60 0.65 2.33
N ASP A 109 19.13 -0.53 2.64
CA ASP A 109 20.33 -1.09 2.02
C ASP A 109 20.04 -1.85 0.71
N LEU A 110 18.76 -2.01 0.32
CA LEU A 110 18.41 -2.72 -0.89
C LEU A 110 18.73 -1.91 -2.15
N PRO A 111 19.11 -2.58 -3.26
CA PRO A 111 19.10 -1.94 -4.57
C PRO A 111 17.72 -1.37 -4.89
N GLY A 112 17.66 -0.14 -5.41
CA GLY A 112 16.38 0.53 -5.75
C GLY A 112 15.39 -0.34 -6.54
N PRO A 113 15.80 -1.02 -7.63
CA PRO A 113 14.90 -1.91 -8.39
C PRO A 113 14.33 -3.08 -7.56
N THR A 114 15.11 -3.58 -6.60
CA THR A 114 14.69 -4.65 -5.70
C THR A 114 13.65 -4.13 -4.70
N TYR A 115 13.89 -2.95 -4.12
CA TYR A 115 12.93 -2.29 -3.23
C TYR A 115 11.62 -1.94 -3.96
N ASP A 116 11.69 -1.38 -5.16
CA ASP A 116 10.51 -1.05 -5.98
C ASP A 116 9.69 -2.29 -6.34
N ARG A 117 10.37 -3.41 -6.62
CA ARG A 117 9.70 -4.69 -6.86
C ARG A 117 8.98 -5.19 -5.60
N LEU A 118 9.59 -5.09 -4.43
CA LEU A 118 8.96 -5.45 -3.16
C LEU A 118 7.75 -4.56 -2.87
N LYS A 119 7.85 -3.24 -3.10
CA LYS A 119 6.72 -2.31 -3.01
C LYS A 119 5.56 -2.76 -3.88
N ALA A 120 5.81 -3.04 -5.16
CA ALA A 120 4.78 -3.48 -6.08
C ALA A 120 4.12 -4.81 -5.66
N LEU A 121 4.89 -5.77 -5.15
CA LEU A 121 4.38 -7.06 -4.67
C LEU A 121 3.56 -6.93 -3.39
N CYS A 122 3.92 -5.98 -2.52
CA CYS A 122 3.30 -5.75 -1.22
C CYS A 122 2.15 -4.72 -1.27
N ALA A 123 2.03 -3.95 -2.35
CA ALA A 123 0.94 -3.01 -2.57
C ALA A 123 -0.44 -3.70 -2.69
N ALA A 124 -0.48 -4.91 -3.25
CA ALA A 124 -1.70 -5.71 -3.37
C ALA A 124 -2.24 -6.10 -1.97
N GLY A 125 -3.47 -5.69 -1.67
CA GLY A 125 -4.13 -5.93 -0.39
C GLY A 125 -3.78 -4.94 0.73
N ALA A 126 -2.75 -4.09 0.57
CA ALA A 126 -2.48 -3.02 1.53
C ALA A 126 -3.61 -1.97 1.50
N LEU A 127 -4.16 -1.68 0.32
CA LEU A 127 -5.23 -0.71 0.11
C LEU A 127 -6.65 -1.31 0.22
N ASP A 128 -6.81 -2.63 0.06
CA ASP A 128 -8.14 -3.28 0.04
C ASP A 128 -8.71 -3.56 1.45
N GLY A 129 -7.92 -3.35 2.51
CA GLY A 129 -8.31 -3.64 3.90
C GLY A 129 -8.81 -2.43 4.70
N GLY A 130 -8.97 -1.27 4.06
CA GLY A 130 -9.58 -0.09 4.66
C GLY A 130 -11.09 -0.29 4.87
N PRO A 131 -11.71 0.38 5.86
CA PRO A 131 -13.16 0.51 5.88
C PRO A 131 -13.63 1.07 4.52
N ASP A 132 -14.47 0.30 3.84
CA ASP A 132 -15.16 0.78 2.65
C ASP A 132 -16.22 1.81 3.10
N PHE A 133 -15.89 3.09 2.90
CA PHE A 133 -16.81 4.20 3.09
C PHE A 133 -17.49 4.62 1.78
N SER A 134 -17.33 3.85 0.70
CA SER A 134 -18.19 4.04 -0.46
C SER A 134 -19.63 3.84 -0.02
N ALA A 135 -20.53 4.65 -0.58
CA ALA A 135 -21.95 4.47 -0.31
C ALA A 135 -22.32 3.05 -0.75
N SER A 136 -22.71 2.20 0.22
CA SER A 136 -23.26 0.88 -0.06
C SER A 136 -24.39 1.05 -1.07
N GLN A 137 -24.15 0.64 -2.31
CA GLN A 137 -25.20 0.52 -3.32
C GLN A 137 -25.97 -0.79 -3.13
N ALA A 138 -26.17 -1.22 -1.89
CA ALA A 138 -27.12 -2.28 -1.61
C ALA A 138 -28.52 -1.76 -1.99
N GLU A 139 -29.06 -2.24 -3.11
CA GLU A 139 -30.45 -2.00 -3.55
C GLU A 139 -31.47 -2.51 -2.52
N ASP A 140 -31.05 -3.26 -1.50
CA ASP A 140 -31.88 -3.79 -0.42
C ASP A 140 -31.78 -2.99 0.90
N SER A 141 -31.54 -1.67 0.85
CA SER A 141 -31.79 -0.83 2.02
C SER A 141 -33.30 -0.62 2.16
N PRO A 142 -33.98 -1.17 3.20
CA PRO A 142 -35.40 -0.93 3.42
C PRO A 142 -35.60 0.51 3.86
N THR A 143 -35.67 1.42 2.89
CA THR A 143 -35.95 2.85 3.08
C THR A 143 -37.46 3.08 3.12
N VAL A 144 -38.18 2.26 3.89
CA VAL A 144 -39.58 2.53 4.23
C VAL A 144 -39.58 3.06 5.68
N PRO A 145 -40.00 4.33 5.91
CA PRO A 145 -40.12 4.82 7.28
C PRO A 145 -41.12 3.94 8.03
N SER A 146 -40.70 3.43 9.19
CA SER A 146 -41.60 2.77 10.13
C SER A 146 -42.56 3.83 10.69
N THR A 147 -43.71 4.01 10.06
CA THR A 147 -44.84 4.72 10.65
C THR A 147 -45.70 3.70 11.38
N ALA A 148 -45.46 3.59 12.69
CA ALA A 148 -46.40 3.02 13.65
C ALA A 148 -47.19 4.15 14.31
#